data_AF-X1PML0-F1
#
_entry.id   AF-X1PML0-F1
#
_cell.length_a   1.000
_cell.length_b   1.000
_cell.length_c   1.000
_cell.angle_alpha   90.00
_cell.angle_beta   90.00
_cell.angle_gamma   90.00
#
_symmetry.space_group_name_H-M   'P 1'
#
loop_
_entity.id
_entity.type
_entity.pdbx_description
1 polymer ?
#
loop_
_entity_poly.entity_id
_entity_poly.type
_entity_poly.pdbx_seq_one_letter_code
_entity_poly.pdbx_strand_id
1 'polypeptide(L)'
;MIEGLNFLNYDVWVIGNHEFNYEKAFLEKNVATFKNSVLSANILKTDGTYFVKPYEIFEVNGVRVAIVGMTPPHVTQWEASAPEHFEGLTFPGTVEQS
;
A
#
# COMPACT_ATOMS: atom_id res chain seq x y z
N MET A 1 -7.54 -10.05 10.42
CA MET A 1 -6.28 -10.18 9.66
C MET A 1 -5.18 -9.33 10.28
N ILE A 2 -5.31 -7.99 10.32
CA ILE A 2 -4.27 -7.08 10.83
C ILE A 2 -3.79 -7.41 12.25
N GLU A 3 -4.71 -7.75 13.17
CA GLU A 3 -4.32 -8.18 14.52
C GLU A 3 -3.42 -9.42 14.53
N GLY A 4 -3.63 -10.37 13.59
CA GLY A 4 -2.78 -11.54 13.43
C GLY A 4 -1.39 -11.19 12.90
N LEU A 5 -1.30 -10.29 11.91
CA LEU A 5 -0.01 -9.79 11.40
C LEU A 5 0.77 -9.03 12.49
N ASN A 6 0.06 -8.23 13.29
CA ASN A 6 0.63 -7.53 14.44
C ASN A 6 1.09 -8.52 15.52
N PHE A 7 0.33 -9.58 15.81
CA PHE A 7 0.71 -10.61 16.77
C PHE A 7 1.97 -11.37 16.34
N LEU A 8 2.11 -11.63 15.04
CA LEU A 8 3.27 -12.29 14.44
C LEU A 8 4.45 -11.35 14.20
N ASN A 9 4.33 -10.07 14.53
CA ASN A 9 5.37 -9.04 14.34
C ASN A 9 5.88 -8.93 12.89
N TYR A 10 4.97 -8.86 11.91
CA TYR A 10 5.36 -8.57 10.52
C TYR A 10 5.97 -7.17 10.40
N ASP A 11 7.15 -7.04 9.80
CA ASP A 11 7.83 -5.75 9.64
C ASP A 11 7.17 -4.85 8.58
N VAL A 12 6.65 -5.46 7.51
CA VAL A 12 6.13 -4.76 6.34
C VAL A 12 4.90 -5.47 5.77
N TRP A 13 3.95 -4.67 5.28
CA TRP A 13 2.83 -5.12 4.47
C TRP A 13 2.75 -4.30 3.17
N VAL A 14 2.75 -4.97 2.01
CA VAL A 14 2.55 -4.31 0.70
C VAL A 14 1.08 -4.39 0.32
N ILE A 15 0.49 -3.26 -0.08
CA ILE A 15 -0.90 -3.20 -0.56
C ILE A 15 -0.99 -3.91 -1.91
N GLY A 16 -1.84 -4.93 -2.01
CA GLY A 16 -2.23 -5.59 -3.25
C GLY A 16 -3.53 -5.01 -3.82
N ASN A 17 -4.04 -5.62 -4.89
CA ASN A 17 -5.30 -5.19 -5.50
C ASN A 17 -6.53 -5.59 -4.66
N HIS A 18 -6.47 -6.71 -3.93
CA HIS A 18 -7.62 -7.21 -3.17
C HIS A 18 -7.93 -6.38 -1.92
N GLU A 19 -6.98 -5.55 -1.47
CA GLU A 19 -7.21 -4.52 -0.46
C GLU A 19 -8.28 -3.49 -0.88
N PHE A 20 -8.54 -3.35 -2.18
CA PHE A 20 -9.55 -2.46 -2.76
C PHE A 20 -10.90 -3.13 -3.04
N ASN A 21 -11.10 -4.41 -2.69
CA ASN A 21 -12.40 -5.06 -2.88
C ASN A 21 -13.47 -4.62 -1.88
N TYR A 22 -13.10 -3.80 -0.89
CA TYR A 22 -13.97 -3.26 0.14
C TYR A 22 -13.89 -1.73 0.13
N GLU A 23 -14.77 -1.10 0.89
CA GLU A 23 -14.84 0.34 0.98
C GLU A 23 -13.49 0.94 1.40
N LYS A 24 -13.10 2.06 0.78
CA LYS A 24 -11.83 2.74 1.06
C LYS A 24 -11.60 2.99 2.55
N ALA A 25 -12.65 3.33 3.30
CA ALA A 25 -12.59 3.53 4.74
C ALA A 25 -12.14 2.28 5.52
N PHE A 26 -12.48 1.08 5.02
CA PHE A 26 -12.02 -0.18 5.60
C PHE A 26 -10.51 -0.39 5.35
N LEU A 27 -10.03 -0.07 4.14
CA LEU A 27 -8.60 -0.07 3.83
C LEU A 27 -7.84 0.91 4.72
N GLU A 28 -8.30 2.16 4.82
CA GLU A 28 -7.68 3.20 5.65
C GLU A 28 -7.62 2.78 7.12
N LYS A 29 -8.69 2.17 7.64
CA LYS A 29 -8.71 1.61 8.99
C LYS A 29 -7.66 0.51 9.16
N ASN A 30 -7.54 -0.40 8.21
CA ASN A 30 -6.55 -1.48 8.27
C ASN A 30 -5.12 -0.95 8.22
N VAL A 31 -4.85 0.02 7.34
CA VAL A 31 -3.56 0.73 7.26
C VAL A 31 -3.22 1.38 8.59
N ALA A 32 -4.17 2.09 9.22
CA ALA A 32 -3.96 2.73 10.51
C ALA A 32 -3.82 1.74 11.69
N THR A 33 -4.29 0.50 11.53
CA THR A 33 -4.25 -0.53 12.58
C THR A 33 -2.97 -1.37 12.52
N PHE A 34 -2.31 -1.45 11.36
CA PHE A 34 -1.04 -2.17 11.23
C PHE A 34 0.06 -1.41 11.98
N LYS A 35 0.81 -2.11 12.83
CA LYS A 35 1.76 -1.47 13.76
C LYS A 35 3.08 -1.05 13.12
N ASN A 36 3.41 -1.62 11.97
CA ASN A 36 4.65 -1.36 11.24
C ASN A 36 4.36 -0.71 9.87
N SER A 37 5.25 -0.88 8.89
CA SER A 37 5.17 -0.11 7.64
C SER A 37 4.26 -0.75 6.60
N VAL A 38 3.27 0.02 6.15
CA VAL A 38 2.48 -0.31 4.95
C VAL A 38 3.11 0.37 3.74
N LEU A 39 3.37 -0.40 2.68
CA LEU A 39 4.15 0.05 1.53
C LEU A 39 3.40 -0.01 0.20
N SER A 40 3.57 1.04 -0.60
CA SER A 40 3.34 1.07 -2.04
C SER A 40 3.89 2.36 -2.63
N ALA A 41 4.80 2.25 -3.59
CA ALA A 41 5.42 3.38 -4.27
C ALA A 41 4.62 3.86 -5.48
N ASN A 42 3.46 3.27 -5.79
CA ASN A 42 2.67 3.67 -6.95
C ASN A 42 1.17 3.80 -6.66
N ILE A 43 0.81 4.09 -5.42
CA ILE A 43 -0.53 4.58 -5.08
C ILE A 43 -0.38 6.04 -4.67
N LEU A 44 -0.89 6.94 -5.51
CA LEU A 44 -0.83 8.38 -5.27
C LEU A 44 -2.23 8.93 -4.99
N LYS A 45 -2.30 9.89 -4.07
CA LYS A 45 -3.48 10.74 -3.87
C LYS A 45 -3.56 11.79 -4.98
N THR A 46 -4.69 12.47 -5.09
CA THR A 46 -4.92 13.54 -6.08
C THR A 46 -3.93 14.71 -5.98
N ASP A 47 -3.34 14.94 -4.82
CA ASP A 47 -2.31 15.97 -4.61
C ASP A 47 -0.89 15.52 -4.97
N GLY A 48 -0.73 14.29 -5.47
CA GLY A 48 0.56 13.69 -5.83
C GLY A 48 1.33 13.08 -4.66
N THR A 49 0.80 13.15 -3.43
CA THR A 49 1.42 12.48 -2.28
C THR A 49 1.13 10.98 -2.29
N TYR A 50 2.04 10.18 -1.74
CA TYR A 50 1.82 8.74 -1.62
C TYR A 50 0.68 8.44 -0.64
N PHE A 51 -0.13 7.43 -0.97
CA PHE A 51 -1.22 6.95 -0.10
C PHE A 51 -0.68 6.29 1.17
N VAL A 52 0.40 5.53 1.04
CA VAL A 52 1.17 4.89 2.12
C VAL A 52 2.66 5.11 1.88
N LYS A 53 3.57 4.59 2.72
CA LYS A 53 5.01 4.82 2.52
C LYS A 53 5.45 4.17 1.19
N PRO A 54 6.30 4.81 0.37
CA PRO A 54 6.80 4.17 -0.85
C PRO A 54 7.81 3.05 -0.55
N TYR A 55 8.59 3.20 0.51
CA TYR A 55 9.60 2.25 0.95
C TYR A 55 9.87 2.34 2.46
N GLU A 56 10.54 1.33 3.00
CA GLU A 56 11.10 1.32 4.36
C GLU A 56 12.58 0.95 4.31
N ILE A 57 13.40 1.55 5.18
CA ILE A 57 14.82 1.20 5.30
C ILE A 57 15.05 0.56 6.67
N PHE A 58 15.66 -0.62 6.66
CA PHE A 58 16.06 -1.35 7.86
C PHE A 58 17.58 -1.39 7.97
N GLU A 59 18.10 -1.32 9.19
CA GLU A 59 19.49 -1.63 9.51
C GLU A 59 19.56 -3.08 10.00
N VAL A 60 20.19 -3.96 9.23
CA VAL A 60 20.29 -5.39 9.53
C VAL A 60 21.77 -5.74 9.60
N ASN A 61 22.27 -6.05 10.80
CA ASN A 61 23.67 -6.40 11.05
C ASN A 61 24.68 -5.36 10.48
N GLY A 62 24.35 -4.07 10.58
CA GLY A 62 25.18 -2.97 10.06
C GLY A 62 25.06 -2.73 8.55
N VAL A 63 24.08 -3.37 7.89
CA VAL A 63 23.76 -3.16 6.48
C VAL A 63 22.39 -2.50 6.34
N ARG A 64 22.34 -1.42 5.55
CA ARG A 64 21.07 -0.79 5.16
C ARG A 64 20.37 -1.58 4.06
N VAL A 65 19.15 -2.01 4.33
CA VAL A 65 18.28 -2.71 3.38
C VAL A 65 17.03 -1.87 3.14
N ALA A 66 16.78 -1.51 1.89
CA ALA A 66 15.54 -0.84 1.49
C ALA A 66 14.54 -1.86 0.96
N ILE A 67 13.30 -1.79 1.44
CA ILE A 67 12.16 -2.55 0.93
C ILE A 67 11.24 -1.56 0.22
N VAL A 68 11.03 -1.75 -1.09
CA VAL A 68 10.13 -0.94 -1.91
C VAL A 68 8.87 -1.75 -2.20
N GLY A 69 7.70 -1.19 -1.91
CA GLY A 69 6.41 -1.82 -2.21
C GLY A 69 5.86 -1.37 -3.56
N MET A 70 5.19 -2.26 -4.29
CA MET A 70 4.55 -1.94 -5.57
C MET A 70 3.20 -2.65 -5.65
N THR A 71 2.18 -1.93 -6.11
CA THR A 71 0.83 -2.45 -6.34
C THR A 71 0.58 -2.58 -7.85
N PRO A 72 -0.10 -3.63 -8.34
CA PRO A 72 -0.46 -3.70 -9.76
C PRO A 72 -1.25 -2.46 -10.21
N PRO A 73 -0.96 -1.87 -11.39
CA PRO A 73 -1.58 -0.60 -11.80
C PRO A 73 -3.02 -0.76 -12.30
N HIS A 74 -3.53 -2.00 -12.33
CA HIS A 74 -4.82 -2.36 -12.93
C HIS A 74 -5.98 -2.35 -11.93
N VAL A 75 -5.79 -1.82 -10.71
CA VAL A 75 -6.86 -1.74 -9.68
C VAL A 75 -8.11 -1.06 -10.23
N THR A 76 -7.95 0.04 -10.97
CA THR A 76 -9.08 0.77 -11.58
C THR A 76 -9.82 -0.02 -12.66
N GLN A 77 -9.19 -1.04 -13.24
CA GLN A 77 -9.80 -1.92 -14.24
C GLN A 77 -10.51 -3.11 -13.57
N TRP A 78 -9.89 -3.71 -12.57
CA TRP A 78 -10.45 -4.87 -11.87
C TRP A 78 -11.58 -4.50 -10.91
N GLU A 79 -11.50 -3.32 -10.29
CA GLU A 79 -12.50 -2.81 -9.34
C GLU A 79 -13.45 -1.79 -10.01
N ALA A 80 -13.58 -1.83 -11.34
CA ALA A 80 -14.32 -0.83 -12.11
C ALA A 80 -15.83 -0.73 -11.75
N SER A 81 -16.41 -1.77 -11.16
CA SER A 81 -17.80 -1.76 -10.68
C SER A 81 -18.01 -1.00 -9.37
N ALA A 82 -16.93 -0.66 -8.64
CA ALA A 82 -16.97 0.03 -7.36
C ALA A 82 -15.87 1.13 -7.31
N PRO A 83 -15.97 2.17 -8.15
CA PRO A 83 -14.98 3.25 -8.21
C PRO A 83 -14.78 3.99 -6.87
N GLU A 84 -15.79 3.99 -6.00
CA GLU A 84 -15.73 4.53 -4.63
C GLU A 84 -14.69 3.85 -3.74
N HIS A 85 -14.29 2.60 -4.04
CA HIS A 85 -13.29 1.86 -3.26
C HIS A 85 -11.87 2.45 -3.41
N PHE A 86 -11.61 3.20 -4.48
CA PHE A 86 -10.32 3.84 -4.75
C PHE A 86 -10.45 5.33 -5.08
N GLU A 87 -11.56 5.96 -4.69
CA GLU A 87 -11.79 7.38 -4.97
C GLU A 87 -10.64 8.25 -4.45
N GLY A 88 -10.16 9.16 -5.30
CA GLY A 88 -9.04 10.06 -5.00
C GLY A 88 -7.67 9.38 -5.00
N LEU A 89 -7.57 8.14 -5.49
CA LEU A 89 -6.31 7.43 -5.69
C LEU A 89 -6.03 7.20 -7.18
N THR A 90 -4.75 7.19 -7.52
CA THR A 90 -4.25 6.88 -8.86
C THR A 90 -3.16 5.82 -8.77
N PHE A 91 -3.03 5.03 -9.83
CA PHE A 91 -2.15 3.86 -9.87
C PHE A 91 -1.21 3.93 -11.09
N PRO A 92 -0.15 4.77 -11.04
CA PRO A 92 0.84 4.82 -12.11
C PRO A 92 1.51 3.46 -12.36
N GLY A 93 2.09 3.32 -13.55
CA GLY A 93 2.83 2.12 -13.95
C GLY A 93 3.98 1.77 -13.00
N THR A 94 4.42 0.51 -13.07
CA THR A 94 5.39 -0.06 -12.13
C THR A 94 6.84 0.04 -12.59
N VAL A 95 7.09 0.42 -13.85
CA VAL A 95 8.41 0.37 -14.50
C VAL A 95 9.05 1.75 -14.63
N GLU A 96 8.26 2.83 -14.59
CA GLU A 96 8.74 4.21 -14.61
C GLU A 96 7.96 5.05 -13.60
N GLN A 97 8.67 5.57 -12.61
CA GLN A 97 8.22 6.59 -11.66
C GLN A 97 9.20 7.75 -11.84
N SER A 98 8.89 8.65 -12.80
CA SER A 98 9.74 9.81 -13.15
C SER A 98 9.37 11.04 -12.34
#